data_AF-A0AAN1LTJ4-F1
#
_entry.id   AF-A0AAN1LTJ4-F1
#
_cell.length_a   1.000
_cell.length_b   1.000
_cell.length_c   1.000
_cell.angle_alpha   90.00
_cell.angle_beta   90.00
_cell.angle_gamma   90.00
#
_symmetry.space_group_name_H-M   'P 1'
#
loop_
_entity.id
_entity.type
_entity.pdbx_description
1 polymer ?
#
loop_
_entity_poly.entity_id
_entity_poly.type
_entity_poly.pdbx_seq_one_letter_code
_entity_poly.pdbx_strand_id
1 'polypeptide(L)'
;MARKTTTDDPLAPVTLAVGQEELLLDRAVQQVVAAARAADPDTDVRDLMPDALQPGTLAELTSPSLFAERKVVVVRNAQDLSADTIKDVKGYLGTPAEEITLVLLHAGGAKGKGLLDAARKAGAREVACPKMTKPADRLAFVRSEFRATGRSATPEACQSLVDAIGSDLRELASAVSQLVADVEGTIDEAVVARYYTGRAEASSFTVADRAVEGRAAEALEALRWAVSTGVAPVLITSALAQGVRAIGKLASAPRGARPGDLARELGMPPWKIDRVRQQMRGWSADGVAVALRAVAEADAGVKGGGDDPEYALEKAVVAIARAARAGRR
;
A
#
# COMPACT_ATOMS: atom_id res chain seq x y z
N MET A 1 24.85 12.21 30.80
CA MET A 1 24.78 12.31 29.32
C MET A 1 25.15 10.94 28.76
N ALA A 2 24.16 10.14 28.35
CA ALA A 2 24.39 8.89 27.63
C ALA A 2 23.80 9.07 26.24
N ARG A 3 24.68 9.13 25.24
CA ARG A 3 24.32 9.24 23.82
C ARG A 3 23.58 7.94 23.47
N LYS A 4 22.25 8.01 23.29
CA LYS A 4 21.44 6.87 22.85
C LYS A 4 21.73 6.66 21.37
N THR A 5 22.83 5.99 21.05
CA THR A 5 23.09 5.43 19.72
C THR A 5 22.00 4.39 19.48
N THR A 6 20.95 4.77 18.76
CA THR A 6 20.15 3.79 18.03
C THR A 6 21.09 3.17 17.01
N THR A 7 21.58 1.97 17.33
CA THR A 7 22.40 1.18 16.43
C THR A 7 21.59 0.94 15.16
N ASP A 8 22.03 1.45 14.02
CA ASP A 8 21.43 1.12 12.72
C ASP A 8 21.92 -0.25 12.20
N ASP A 9 22.35 -1.11 13.11
CA ASP A 9 22.83 -2.46 12.82
C ASP A 9 21.63 -3.38 12.56
N PRO A 10 21.49 -3.94 11.34
CA PRO A 10 20.43 -4.90 11.03
C PRO A 10 20.46 -6.17 11.89
N LEU A 11 21.59 -6.48 12.53
CA LEU A 11 21.76 -7.63 13.44
C LEU A 11 21.53 -7.30 14.91
N ALA A 12 21.00 -6.10 15.22
CA ALA A 12 20.58 -5.79 16.59
C ALA A 12 19.64 -6.88 17.13
N PRO A 13 19.78 -7.33 18.41
CA PRO A 13 19.03 -8.47 18.94
C PRO A 13 17.50 -8.34 18.81
N VAL A 14 17.00 -7.10 18.81
CA VAL A 14 15.59 -6.80 18.56
C VAL A 14 15.50 -5.67 17.54
N THR A 15 14.77 -5.93 16.45
CA THR A 15 14.34 -4.91 15.49
C THR A 15 12.83 -4.70 15.63
N LEU A 16 12.41 -3.45 15.70
CA LEU A 16 11.01 -3.03 15.83
C LEU A 16 10.62 -2.20 14.60
N ALA A 17 9.88 -2.80 13.67
CA ALA A 17 9.36 -2.11 12.50
C ALA A 17 7.96 -1.55 12.81
N VAL A 18 7.79 -0.22 12.72
CA VAL A 18 6.59 0.47 13.20
C VAL A 18 5.87 1.21 12.08
N GLY A 19 4.64 0.78 11.77
CA GLY A 19 3.73 1.49 10.88
C GLY A 19 2.84 0.55 10.08
N GLN A 20 2.23 1.07 9.01
CA GLN A 20 1.15 0.41 8.27
C GLN A 20 1.47 0.21 6.78
N GLU A 21 2.69 0.55 6.37
CA GLU A 21 3.12 0.41 4.99
C GLU A 21 3.82 -0.94 4.79
N GLU A 22 3.10 -1.90 4.22
CA GLU A 22 3.54 -3.30 4.07
C GLU A 22 4.87 -3.43 3.31
N LEU A 23 5.08 -2.62 2.26
CA LEU A 23 6.36 -2.64 1.53
C LEU A 23 7.55 -2.33 2.45
N LEU A 24 7.40 -1.33 3.33
CA LEU A 24 8.48 -0.90 4.22
C LEU A 24 8.69 -1.92 5.35
N LEU A 25 7.61 -2.51 5.86
CA LEU A 25 7.67 -3.59 6.84
C LEU A 25 8.40 -4.81 6.26
N ASP A 26 8.05 -5.24 5.05
CA ASP A 26 8.70 -6.35 4.36
C ASP A 26 10.19 -6.06 4.11
N ARG A 27 10.54 -4.82 3.74
CA ARG A 27 11.94 -4.42 3.56
C ARG A 27 12.74 -4.44 4.85
N ALA A 28 12.14 -4.03 5.96
CA ALA A 28 12.80 -4.12 7.27
C ALA A 28 13.14 -5.57 7.62
N VAL A 29 12.20 -6.51 7.36
CA VAL A 29 12.44 -7.95 7.53
C VAL A 29 13.55 -8.44 6.59
N GLN A 30 13.47 -8.10 5.31
CA GLN A 30 14.46 -8.51 4.30
C GLN A 30 15.86 -8.01 4.66
N GLN A 31 16.01 -6.78 5.15
CA GLN A 31 17.31 -6.26 5.58
C GLN A 31 17.92 -7.08 6.72
N VAL A 32 17.12 -7.44 7.73
CA VAL A 32 17.56 -8.28 8.85
C VAL A 32 17.94 -9.68 8.37
N VAL A 33 17.07 -10.32 7.58
CA VAL A 33 17.30 -11.68 7.07
C VAL A 33 18.51 -11.73 6.16
N ALA A 34 18.70 -10.75 5.28
CA ALA A 34 19.86 -10.68 4.39
C ALA A 34 21.16 -10.48 5.18
N ALA A 35 21.16 -9.62 6.19
CA ALA A 35 22.32 -9.44 7.06
C ALA A 35 22.64 -10.71 7.85
N ALA A 36 21.62 -11.39 8.38
CA ALA A 36 21.81 -12.63 9.14
C ALA A 36 22.39 -13.74 8.26
N ARG A 37 21.83 -13.94 7.05
CA ARG A 37 22.35 -14.90 6.07
C ARG A 37 23.74 -14.57 5.51
N ALA A 38 24.09 -13.28 5.47
CA ALA A 38 25.44 -12.87 5.11
C ALA A 38 26.47 -13.20 6.21
N ALA A 39 26.05 -13.18 7.48
CA ALA A 39 26.89 -13.59 8.61
C ALA A 39 26.94 -15.12 8.78
N ASP A 40 25.81 -15.80 8.55
CA ASP A 40 25.66 -17.25 8.65
C ASP A 40 24.65 -17.75 7.58
N PRO A 41 25.13 -18.38 6.48
CA PRO A 41 24.27 -18.84 5.37
C PRO A 41 23.15 -19.80 5.79
N ASP A 42 23.33 -20.55 6.87
CA ASP A 42 22.39 -21.56 7.36
C ASP A 42 21.36 -20.99 8.35
N THR A 43 21.31 -19.66 8.50
CA THR A 43 20.34 -18.96 9.39
C THR A 43 18.91 -19.46 9.19
N ASP A 44 18.30 -20.00 10.26
CA ASP A 44 16.89 -20.40 10.30
C ASP A 44 16.00 -19.14 10.40
N VAL A 45 14.98 -19.04 9.56
CA VAL A 45 14.06 -17.89 9.52
C VAL A 45 12.64 -18.37 9.79
N ARG A 46 12.05 -17.87 10.88
CA ARG A 46 10.68 -18.18 11.30
C ARG A 46 9.82 -16.93 11.20
N ASP A 47 8.93 -16.89 10.21
CA ASP A 47 8.00 -15.78 10.00
C ASP A 47 6.59 -16.17 10.47
N LEU A 48 6.11 -15.48 11.51
CA LEU A 48 4.96 -15.89 12.30
C LEU A 48 3.88 -14.81 12.28
N MET A 49 2.65 -15.24 12.00
CA MET A 49 1.45 -14.46 12.26
C MET A 49 1.02 -14.58 13.74
N PRO A 50 0.20 -13.66 14.25
CA PRO A 50 -0.20 -13.65 15.67
C PRO A 50 -0.84 -14.95 16.18
N ASP A 51 -1.60 -15.62 15.31
CA ASP A 51 -2.28 -16.90 15.58
C ASP A 51 -1.31 -18.09 15.68
N ALA A 52 -0.17 -18.03 15.00
CA ALA A 52 0.88 -19.04 15.09
C ALA A 52 1.72 -18.91 16.38
N LEU A 53 1.70 -17.74 17.04
CA LEU A 53 2.48 -17.48 18.25
C LEU A 53 1.66 -17.74 19.53
N GLN A 54 1.50 -19.01 19.86
CA GLN A 54 0.85 -19.45 21.10
C GLN A 54 1.76 -19.26 22.32
N PRO A 55 1.21 -19.22 23.56
CA PRO A 55 2.03 -19.14 24.77
C PRO A 55 3.07 -20.26 24.81
N GLY A 56 4.32 -19.91 25.13
CA GLY A 56 5.46 -20.85 25.15
C GLY A 56 6.12 -21.13 23.79
N THR A 57 5.45 -20.88 22.65
CA THR A 57 6.04 -21.10 21.31
C THR A 57 7.29 -20.24 21.09
N LEU A 58 7.29 -19.00 21.58
CA LEU A 58 8.49 -18.15 21.49
C LEU A 58 9.67 -18.80 22.21
N ALA A 59 9.46 -19.33 23.42
CA ALA A 59 10.52 -19.96 24.21
C ALA A 59 11.10 -21.20 23.52
N GLU A 60 10.26 -21.99 22.84
CA GLU A 60 10.68 -23.13 22.03
C GLU A 60 11.56 -22.68 20.86
N LEU A 61 11.10 -21.68 20.09
CA LEU A 61 11.83 -21.15 18.95
C LEU A 61 13.16 -20.50 19.35
N THR A 62 13.17 -19.84 20.51
CA THR A 62 14.35 -19.17 21.06
C THR A 62 15.21 -20.08 21.93
N SER A 63 14.91 -21.37 22.00
CA SER A 63 15.73 -22.31 22.75
C SER A 63 17.12 -22.45 22.10
N PRO A 64 18.19 -22.63 22.91
CA PRO A 64 19.54 -22.80 22.40
C PRO A 64 19.63 -23.95 21.39
N SER A 65 20.21 -23.69 20.22
CA SER A 65 20.49 -24.73 19.22
C SER A 65 21.77 -25.49 19.59
N LEU A 66 21.80 -26.81 19.39
CA LEU A 66 23.02 -27.62 19.52
C LEU A 66 24.04 -27.34 18.41
N PHE A 67 23.60 -26.76 17.29
CA PHE A 67 24.43 -26.48 16.13
C PHE A 67 24.94 -25.03 16.08
N ALA A 68 24.62 -24.21 17.10
CA ALA A 68 24.95 -22.78 17.16
C ALA A 68 24.46 -21.97 15.94
N GLU A 69 23.39 -22.43 15.28
CA GLU A 69 22.79 -21.76 14.13
C GLU A 69 22.12 -20.44 14.56
N ARG A 70 22.39 -19.37 13.80
CA ARG A 70 21.66 -18.12 13.95
C ARG A 70 20.19 -18.32 13.60
N LYS A 71 19.31 -17.61 14.31
CA LYS A 71 17.87 -17.60 13.99
C LYS A 71 17.33 -16.20 13.86
N VAL A 72 16.46 -15.99 12.88
CA VAL A 72 15.64 -14.79 12.76
C VAL A 72 14.19 -15.18 13.03
N VAL A 73 13.60 -14.62 14.09
CA VAL A 73 12.18 -14.81 14.43
C VAL A 73 11.45 -13.53 14.10
N VAL A 74 10.56 -13.56 13.12
CA VAL A 74 9.71 -12.45 12.70
C VAL A 74 8.32 -12.66 13.28
N VAL A 75 7.81 -11.65 13.98
CA VAL A 75 6.45 -11.64 14.52
C VAL A 75 5.69 -10.51 13.83
N ARG A 76 4.83 -10.91 12.89
CA ARG A 76 3.95 -10.00 12.15
C ARG A 76 2.78 -9.58 13.01
N ASN A 77 2.28 -8.35 12.78
CA ASN A 77 1.10 -7.83 13.45
C ASN A 77 1.16 -7.98 14.97
N ALA A 78 2.30 -7.65 15.58
CA ALA A 78 2.56 -7.85 17.00
C ALA A 78 1.54 -7.14 17.92
N GLN A 79 0.81 -6.14 17.41
CA GLN A 79 -0.31 -5.50 18.11
C GLN A 79 -1.51 -6.44 18.36
N ASP A 80 -1.62 -7.52 17.60
CA ASP A 80 -2.74 -8.45 17.60
C ASP A 80 -2.47 -9.71 18.44
N LEU A 81 -1.27 -9.80 19.05
CA LEU A 81 -0.92 -10.88 19.97
C LEU A 81 -1.84 -10.93 21.19
N SER A 82 -2.04 -12.14 21.72
CA SER A 82 -2.75 -12.36 22.98
C SER A 82 -2.00 -11.74 24.16
N ALA A 83 -2.69 -11.49 25.28
CA ALA A 83 -2.07 -10.93 26.48
C ALA A 83 -0.95 -11.82 27.05
N ASP A 84 -1.14 -13.15 27.00
CA ASP A 84 -0.15 -14.12 27.46
C ASP A 84 1.07 -14.15 26.54
N THR A 85 0.86 -14.16 25.22
CA THR A 85 1.97 -14.07 24.26
C THR A 85 2.73 -12.75 24.39
N ILE A 86 2.04 -11.62 24.64
CA ILE A 86 2.70 -10.33 24.92
C ILE A 86 3.59 -10.42 26.16
N LYS A 87 3.16 -11.15 27.21
CA LYS A 87 3.95 -11.36 28.42
C LYS A 87 5.22 -12.17 28.12
N ASP A 88 5.11 -13.22 27.31
CA ASP A 88 6.24 -14.05 26.87
C ASP A 88 7.27 -13.23 26.08
N VAL A 89 6.80 -12.46 25.08
CA VAL A 89 7.68 -11.58 24.28
C VAL A 89 8.35 -10.56 25.19
N LYS A 90 7.64 -9.92 26.12
CA LYS A 90 8.22 -8.98 27.08
C LYS A 90 9.27 -9.62 28.00
N GLY A 91 9.05 -10.87 28.41
CA GLY A 91 10.03 -11.63 29.17
C GLY A 91 11.32 -11.82 28.37
N TYR A 92 11.19 -12.23 27.11
CA TYR A 92 12.32 -12.42 26.20
C TYR A 92 13.10 -11.12 25.93
N LEU A 93 12.41 -9.99 25.76
CA LEU A 93 13.03 -8.67 25.54
C LEU A 93 13.98 -8.25 26.68
N GLY A 94 13.84 -8.81 27.89
CA GLY A 94 14.72 -8.53 29.03
C GLY A 94 16.09 -9.22 28.93
N THR A 95 16.19 -10.33 28.20
CA THR A 95 17.43 -11.11 28.03
C THR A 95 17.39 -11.82 26.67
N PRO A 96 17.50 -11.06 25.56
CA PRO A 96 17.52 -11.65 24.23
C PRO A 96 18.78 -12.50 24.06
N ALA A 97 18.65 -13.62 23.34
CA ALA A 97 19.78 -14.48 23.03
C ALA A 97 20.63 -13.87 21.90
N GLU A 98 21.95 -13.93 22.02
CA GLU A 98 22.88 -13.30 21.07
C GLU A 98 22.76 -13.86 19.63
N GLU A 99 22.48 -15.16 19.50
CA GLU A 99 22.34 -15.83 18.21
C GLU A 99 20.94 -15.68 17.59
N ILE A 100 20.02 -14.97 18.25
CA ILE A 100 18.65 -14.83 17.81
C ILE A 100 18.30 -13.36 17.61
N THR A 101 17.92 -13.03 16.37
CA THR A 101 17.37 -11.71 16.06
C THR A 101 15.84 -11.78 16.03
N LEU A 102 15.19 -11.05 16.93
CA LEU A 102 13.74 -10.91 16.98
C LEU A 102 13.30 -9.67 16.18
N VAL A 103 12.42 -9.85 15.21
CA VAL A 103 11.82 -8.76 14.42
C VAL A 103 10.34 -8.62 14.77
N LEU A 104 9.95 -7.49 15.36
CA LEU A 104 8.56 -7.20 15.71
C LEU A 104 7.97 -6.18 14.73
N LEU A 105 6.90 -6.55 14.02
CA LEU A 105 6.16 -5.62 13.15
C LEU A 105 4.92 -5.14 13.89
N HIS A 106 4.82 -3.83 14.13
CA HIS A 106 3.73 -3.25 14.90
C HIS A 106 3.09 -2.08 14.15
N ALA A 107 1.76 -2.03 14.09
CA ALA A 107 0.99 -1.00 13.35
C ALA A 107 1.15 0.45 13.87
N GLY A 108 1.93 0.66 14.94
CA GLY A 108 2.12 1.97 15.60
C GLY A 108 0.90 2.54 16.36
N GLY A 109 -0.19 1.79 16.46
CA GLY A 109 -1.44 2.23 17.12
C GLY A 109 -1.48 2.02 18.64
N ALA A 110 -2.63 2.31 19.25
CA ALA A 110 -2.86 2.13 20.69
C ALA A 110 -2.99 0.65 21.11
N LYS A 111 -3.51 -0.20 20.22
CA LYS A 111 -3.57 -1.65 20.44
C LYS A 111 -2.13 -2.18 20.55
N GLY A 112 -1.86 -3.04 21.54
CA GLY A 112 -0.52 -3.60 21.75
C GLY A 112 0.56 -2.61 22.20
N LYS A 113 0.22 -1.33 22.49
CA LYS A 113 1.19 -0.28 22.84
C LYS A 113 2.16 -0.67 23.96
N GLY A 114 1.70 -1.45 24.94
CA GLY A 114 2.57 -1.92 26.02
C GLY A 114 3.74 -2.80 25.55
N LEU A 115 3.59 -3.53 24.44
CA LEU A 115 4.68 -4.29 23.81
C LEU A 115 5.64 -3.35 23.05
N LEU A 116 5.08 -2.42 22.28
CA LEU A 116 5.84 -1.39 21.57
C LEU A 116 6.77 -0.61 22.51
N ASP A 117 6.23 -0.12 23.63
CA ASP A 117 6.98 0.65 24.63
C ASP A 117 8.04 -0.23 25.34
N ALA A 118 7.74 -1.51 25.57
CA ALA A 118 8.71 -2.45 26.15
C ALA A 118 9.90 -2.71 25.21
N ALA A 119 9.66 -2.93 23.93
CA ALA A 119 10.72 -3.12 22.93
C ALA A 119 11.61 -1.87 22.80
N ARG A 120 11.02 -0.67 22.79
CA ARG A 120 11.77 0.60 22.81
C ARG A 120 12.61 0.78 24.07
N LYS A 121 12.10 0.36 25.23
CA LYS A 121 12.82 0.40 26.50
C LYS A 121 13.98 -0.60 26.53
N ALA A 122 13.82 -1.76 25.91
CA ALA A 122 14.85 -2.78 25.73
C ALA A 122 15.93 -2.37 24.71
N GLY A 123 15.79 -1.23 24.03
CA GLY A 123 16.78 -0.71 23.10
C GLY A 123 16.68 -1.28 21.69
N ALA A 124 15.49 -1.76 21.28
CA ALA A 124 15.27 -2.27 19.93
C ALA A 124 15.66 -1.25 18.85
N ARG A 125 16.25 -1.73 17.75
CA ARG A 125 16.46 -0.94 16.53
C ARG A 125 15.10 -0.62 15.91
N GLU A 126 14.72 0.66 15.89
CA GLU A 126 13.41 1.09 15.39
C GLU A 126 13.47 1.47 13.91
N VAL A 127 12.60 0.88 13.09
CA VAL A 127 12.46 1.16 11.66
C VAL A 127 11.07 1.74 11.40
N ALA A 128 11.01 3.00 10.99
CA ALA A 128 9.74 3.66 10.69
C ALA A 128 9.18 3.21 9.34
N CYS A 129 7.96 2.69 9.34
CA CYS A 129 7.23 2.19 8.17
C CYS A 129 5.87 2.91 7.99
N PRO A 130 5.84 4.26 7.99
CA PRO A 130 4.58 5.01 8.02
C PRO A 130 3.82 4.87 6.70
N LYS A 131 2.48 4.89 6.79
CA LYS A 131 1.63 4.97 5.60
C LYS A 131 1.84 6.30 4.89
N MET A 132 2.12 6.25 3.60
CA MET A 132 2.39 7.45 2.79
C MET A 132 1.09 8.12 2.34
N THR A 133 0.53 8.97 3.21
CA THR A 133 -0.75 9.65 2.94
C THR A 133 -0.61 10.88 2.05
N LYS A 134 0.49 11.63 2.17
CA LYS A 134 0.68 12.88 1.41
C LYS A 134 1.37 12.63 0.06
N PRO A 135 0.98 13.34 -1.01
CA PRO A 135 1.68 13.27 -2.30
C PRO A 135 3.18 13.58 -2.20
N ALA A 136 3.56 14.55 -1.36
CA ALA A 136 4.97 14.90 -1.15
C ALA A 136 5.80 13.75 -0.57
N ASP A 137 5.22 12.94 0.32
CA ASP A 137 5.91 11.80 0.92
C ASP A 137 6.13 10.69 -0.13
N ARG A 138 5.17 10.47 -1.03
CA ARG A 138 5.30 9.53 -2.16
C ARG A 138 6.34 9.99 -3.17
N LEU A 139 6.37 11.29 -3.47
CA LEU A 139 7.40 11.86 -4.34
C LEU A 139 8.80 11.71 -3.71
N ALA A 140 8.91 11.94 -2.41
CA ALA A 140 10.15 11.73 -1.67
C ALA A 140 10.58 10.24 -1.70
N PHE A 141 9.62 9.32 -1.55
CA PHE A 141 9.84 7.89 -1.66
C PHE A 141 10.37 7.50 -3.05
N VAL A 142 9.71 7.91 -4.15
CA VAL A 142 10.18 7.64 -5.52
C VAL A 142 11.61 8.15 -5.73
N ARG A 143 11.91 9.35 -5.23
CA ARG A 143 13.27 9.91 -5.28
C ARG A 143 14.26 9.09 -4.48
N SER A 144 13.88 8.56 -3.32
CA SER A 144 14.76 7.68 -2.54
C SER A 144 14.99 6.33 -3.21
N GLU A 145 13.99 5.79 -3.92
CA GLU A 145 14.15 4.54 -4.68
C GLU A 145 15.22 4.69 -5.77
N PHE A 146 15.18 5.78 -6.54
CA PHE A 146 16.23 6.04 -7.54
C PHE A 146 17.61 6.15 -6.87
N ARG A 147 17.71 6.90 -5.77
CA ARG A 147 18.99 7.06 -5.06
C ARG A 147 19.53 5.73 -4.50
N ALA A 148 18.66 4.86 -4.01
CA ALA A 148 19.04 3.56 -3.47
C ALA A 148 19.68 2.64 -4.53
N THR A 149 19.36 2.86 -5.81
CA THR A 149 19.97 2.15 -6.95
C THR A 149 21.18 2.89 -7.56
N GLY A 150 21.64 3.98 -6.94
CA GLY A 150 22.73 4.81 -7.44
C GLY A 150 22.34 5.68 -8.65
N ARG A 151 21.04 5.81 -8.91
CA ARG A 151 20.47 6.48 -10.10
C ARG A 151 19.72 7.76 -9.70
N SER A 152 19.36 8.56 -10.70
CA SER A 152 18.49 9.72 -10.54
C SER A 152 17.52 9.84 -11.71
N ALA A 153 16.45 10.60 -11.48
CA ALA A 153 15.45 11.00 -12.48
C ALA A 153 15.14 12.49 -12.30
N THR A 154 14.63 13.15 -13.33
CA THR A 154 14.23 14.57 -13.24
C THR A 154 13.09 14.75 -12.23
N PRO A 155 12.93 15.93 -11.62
CA PRO A 155 11.79 16.22 -10.75
C PRO A 155 10.44 15.93 -11.41
N GLU A 156 10.31 16.25 -12.70
CA GLU A 156 9.14 16.09 -13.55
C GLU A 156 8.87 14.60 -13.82
N ALA A 157 9.90 13.79 -14.04
CA ALA A 157 9.79 12.33 -14.17
C ALA A 157 9.26 11.68 -12.89
N CYS A 158 9.81 12.08 -11.73
CA CYS A 158 9.37 11.57 -10.43
C CYS A 158 7.90 11.93 -10.17
N GLN A 159 7.50 13.16 -10.51
CA GLN A 159 6.12 13.62 -10.38
C GLN A 159 5.20 12.82 -11.31
N SER A 160 5.60 12.63 -12.58
CA SER A 160 4.85 11.86 -13.57
C SER A 160 4.63 10.41 -13.15
N LEU A 161 5.62 9.77 -12.50
CA LEU A 161 5.47 8.43 -11.94
C LEU A 161 4.40 8.38 -10.83
N VAL A 162 4.44 9.34 -9.90
CA VAL A 162 3.44 9.44 -8.82
C VAL A 162 2.05 9.69 -9.39
N ASP A 163 1.93 10.53 -10.42
CA ASP A 163 0.64 10.84 -11.03
C ASP A 163 0.09 9.66 -11.85
N ALA A 164 0.95 8.89 -12.51
CA ALA A 164 0.56 7.72 -13.30
C ALA A 164 0.17 6.51 -12.44
N ILE A 165 0.88 6.26 -11.33
CA ILE A 165 0.71 5.06 -10.49
C ILE A 165 -0.16 5.34 -9.26
N GLY A 166 -0.07 6.55 -8.69
CA GLY A 166 -0.88 6.96 -7.55
C GLY A 166 -0.23 6.66 -6.20
N SER A 167 -0.89 5.85 -5.38
CA SER A 167 -0.55 5.69 -3.95
C SER A 167 0.06 4.34 -3.56
N ASP A 168 0.15 3.39 -4.48
CA ASP A 168 0.73 2.07 -4.21
C ASP A 168 2.26 2.15 -4.23
N LEU A 169 2.90 1.97 -3.07
CA LEU A 169 4.36 2.05 -3.00
C LEU A 169 5.07 0.87 -3.66
N ARG A 170 4.45 -0.31 -3.71
CA ARG A 170 5.03 -1.49 -4.38
C ARG A 170 5.10 -1.24 -5.88
N GLU A 171 4.02 -0.73 -6.46
CA GLU A 171 4.01 -0.37 -7.87
C GLU A 171 4.99 0.76 -8.18
N LEU A 172 5.08 1.79 -7.33
CA LEU A 172 6.06 2.87 -7.49
C LEU A 172 7.50 2.35 -7.44
N ALA A 173 7.84 1.50 -6.45
CA ALA A 173 9.17 0.90 -6.34
C ALA A 173 9.51 -0.02 -7.53
N SER A 174 8.54 -0.80 -7.98
CA SER A 174 8.69 -1.66 -9.17
C SER A 174 8.92 -0.84 -10.43
N ALA A 175 8.19 0.27 -10.60
CA ALA A 175 8.36 1.15 -11.74
C ALA A 175 9.74 1.83 -11.76
N VAL A 176 10.21 2.27 -10.59
CA VAL A 176 11.58 2.78 -10.46
C VAL A 176 12.61 1.72 -10.84
N SER A 177 12.47 0.50 -10.30
CA SER A 177 13.39 -0.61 -10.58
C SER A 177 13.43 -0.96 -12.08
N GLN A 178 12.27 -0.97 -12.73
CA GLN A 178 12.16 -1.19 -14.17
C GLN A 178 12.85 -0.09 -14.98
N LEU A 179 12.56 1.19 -14.69
CA LEU A 179 13.18 2.30 -15.41
C LEU A 179 14.71 2.32 -15.25
N VAL A 180 15.20 1.96 -14.07
CA VAL A 180 16.64 1.84 -13.81
C VAL A 180 17.27 0.71 -14.63
N ALA A 181 16.60 -0.41 -14.75
CA ALA A 181 17.08 -1.55 -15.54
C ALA A 181 17.05 -1.28 -17.05
N ASP A 182 16.02 -0.59 -17.53
CA ASP A 182 15.75 -0.47 -18.96
C ASP A 182 16.35 0.79 -19.61
N VAL A 183 16.85 1.76 -18.82
CA VAL A 183 17.31 3.07 -19.32
C VAL A 183 18.75 3.38 -18.89
N GLU A 184 19.67 3.37 -19.85
CA GLU A 184 21.09 3.64 -19.61
C GLU A 184 21.44 5.15 -19.44
N GLY A 185 20.50 6.07 -19.71
CA GLY A 185 20.70 7.53 -19.63
C GLY A 185 19.78 8.23 -18.62
N THR A 186 19.67 9.57 -18.70
CA THR A 186 18.76 10.36 -17.84
C THR A 186 17.32 9.85 -17.96
N ILE A 187 16.66 9.67 -16.81
CA ILE A 187 15.24 9.36 -16.75
C ILE A 187 14.48 10.68 -16.60
N ASP A 188 13.95 11.18 -17.70
CA ASP A 188 13.14 12.40 -17.78
C ASP A 188 11.64 12.07 -17.95
N GLU A 189 10.79 13.08 -18.01
CA GLU A 189 9.35 12.90 -18.19
C GLU A 189 9.01 12.22 -19.53
N ALA A 190 9.84 12.37 -20.56
CA ALA A 190 9.63 11.72 -21.85
C ALA A 190 9.91 10.22 -21.79
N VAL A 191 10.92 9.81 -21.02
CA VAL A 191 11.16 8.39 -20.69
C VAL A 191 10.00 7.83 -19.87
N VAL A 192 9.60 8.51 -18.80
CA VAL A 192 8.46 8.05 -17.99
C VAL A 192 7.20 7.96 -18.85
N ALA A 193 6.96 8.94 -19.71
CA ALA A 193 5.94 8.86 -20.73
C ALA A 193 6.18 7.60 -21.58
N ARG A 194 7.31 7.34 -22.23
CA ARG A 194 7.44 6.13 -23.07
C ARG A 194 7.06 4.80 -22.39
N TYR A 195 7.39 4.63 -21.10
CA TYR A 195 7.10 3.40 -20.35
C TYR A 195 5.71 3.36 -19.71
N TYR A 196 5.15 4.52 -19.39
CA TYR A 196 3.89 4.66 -18.65
C TYR A 196 2.83 5.49 -19.40
N THR A 197 3.09 5.86 -20.66
CA THR A 197 2.13 6.35 -21.67
C THR A 197 1.25 5.17 -22.05
N GLY A 198 -0.04 5.44 -22.21
CA GLY A 198 -1.02 4.38 -22.42
C GLY A 198 -1.50 3.71 -21.12
N ARG A 199 -0.74 3.74 -20.02
CA ARG A 199 -1.32 3.47 -18.67
C ARG A 199 -2.18 4.63 -18.18
N ALA A 200 -1.92 5.86 -18.62
CA ALA A 200 -2.85 6.96 -18.43
C ALA A 200 -4.13 6.87 -19.31
N GLU A 201 -4.10 6.08 -20.41
CA GLU A 201 -5.25 5.88 -21.30
C GLU A 201 -5.96 4.52 -21.12
N ALA A 202 -5.32 3.55 -20.47
CA ALA A 202 -5.88 2.25 -20.12
C ALA A 202 -5.41 1.76 -18.74
N SER A 203 -5.46 2.64 -17.73
CA SER A 203 -5.45 2.21 -16.33
C SER A 203 -6.85 1.87 -15.88
N SER A 204 -6.94 1.11 -14.80
CA SER A 204 -8.17 0.98 -14.01
C SER A 204 -8.82 2.35 -13.71
N PHE A 205 -8.01 3.39 -13.49
CA PHE A 205 -8.49 4.76 -13.30
C PHE A 205 -9.08 5.38 -14.56
N THR A 206 -8.49 5.16 -15.74
CA THR A 206 -9.06 5.67 -16.99
C THR A 206 -10.42 5.06 -17.28
N VAL A 207 -10.56 3.74 -17.07
CA VAL A 207 -11.85 3.05 -17.17
C VAL A 207 -12.87 3.70 -16.23
N ALA A 208 -12.47 3.92 -14.97
CA ALA A 208 -13.33 4.54 -13.97
C ALA A 208 -13.71 5.98 -14.31
N ASP A 209 -12.77 6.80 -14.75
CA ASP A 209 -12.99 8.21 -15.11
C ASP A 209 -13.95 8.33 -16.29
N ARG A 210 -13.74 7.55 -17.36
CA ARG A 210 -14.66 7.53 -18.51
C ARG A 210 -16.04 7.02 -18.10
N ALA A 211 -16.12 6.01 -17.23
CA ALA A 211 -17.39 5.50 -16.73
C ALA A 211 -18.16 6.56 -15.93
N VAL A 212 -17.51 7.25 -14.97
CA VAL A 212 -18.19 8.27 -14.14
C VAL A 212 -18.51 9.56 -14.90
N GLU A 213 -17.81 9.83 -15.99
CA GLU A 213 -18.14 10.90 -16.96
C GLU A 213 -19.32 10.53 -17.87
N GLY A 214 -19.80 9.29 -17.80
CA GLY A 214 -20.88 8.78 -18.65
C GLY A 214 -20.43 8.43 -20.07
N ARG A 215 -19.13 8.28 -20.34
CA ARG A 215 -18.56 7.98 -21.66
C ARG A 215 -18.49 6.47 -21.88
N ALA A 216 -19.64 5.82 -21.98
CA ALA A 216 -19.75 4.36 -21.98
C ALA A 216 -18.90 3.66 -23.06
N ALA A 217 -18.92 4.16 -24.30
CA ALA A 217 -18.15 3.56 -25.41
C ALA A 217 -16.64 3.59 -25.12
N GLU A 218 -16.14 4.76 -24.72
CA GLU A 218 -14.72 4.96 -24.42
C GLU A 218 -14.29 4.22 -23.15
N ALA A 219 -15.19 4.09 -22.16
CA ALA A 219 -14.93 3.32 -20.95
C ALA A 219 -14.83 1.81 -21.26
N LEU A 220 -15.65 1.30 -22.18
CA LEU A 220 -15.58 -0.10 -22.63
C LEU A 220 -14.34 -0.38 -23.49
N GLU A 221 -13.96 0.57 -24.34
CA GLU A 221 -12.71 0.49 -25.11
C GLU A 221 -11.50 0.47 -24.18
N ALA A 222 -11.44 1.39 -23.21
CA ALA A 222 -10.40 1.42 -22.19
C ALA A 222 -10.39 0.15 -21.32
N LEU A 223 -11.56 -0.41 -21.01
CA LEU A 223 -11.68 -1.66 -20.25
C LEU A 223 -11.06 -2.83 -21.02
N ARG A 224 -11.44 -2.99 -22.29
CA ARG A 224 -10.91 -4.05 -23.16
C ARG A 224 -9.40 -3.94 -23.32
N TRP A 225 -8.90 -2.72 -23.49
CA TRP A 225 -7.46 -2.48 -23.56
C TRP A 225 -6.77 -2.84 -22.24
N ALA A 226 -7.27 -2.33 -21.10
CA ALA A 226 -6.68 -2.58 -19.78
C ALA A 226 -6.58 -4.09 -19.48
N VAL A 227 -7.66 -4.83 -19.74
CA VAL A 227 -7.68 -6.30 -19.59
C VAL A 227 -6.68 -6.96 -20.53
N SER A 228 -6.66 -6.59 -21.82
CA SER A 228 -5.73 -7.17 -22.81
C SER A 228 -4.26 -6.95 -22.45
N THR A 229 -3.95 -5.88 -21.72
CA THR A 229 -2.61 -5.55 -21.22
C THR A 229 -2.31 -6.15 -19.83
N GLY A 230 -3.20 -6.99 -19.28
CA GLY A 230 -2.98 -7.74 -18.05
C GLY A 230 -3.31 -6.98 -16.76
N VAL A 231 -4.08 -5.89 -16.81
CA VAL A 231 -4.57 -5.25 -15.58
C VAL A 231 -5.54 -6.20 -14.87
N ALA A 232 -5.23 -6.55 -13.62
CA ALA A 232 -6.06 -7.45 -12.85
C ALA A 232 -7.50 -6.88 -12.68
N PRO A 233 -8.55 -7.67 -12.95
CA PRO A 233 -9.95 -7.22 -12.84
C PRO A 233 -10.31 -6.57 -11.49
N VAL A 234 -9.72 -7.05 -10.39
CA VAL A 234 -9.92 -6.50 -9.03
C VAL A 234 -9.43 -5.05 -8.92
N LEU A 235 -8.38 -4.67 -9.66
CA LEU A 235 -7.89 -3.29 -9.68
C LEU A 235 -8.86 -2.37 -10.41
N ILE A 236 -9.52 -2.88 -11.46
CA ILE A 236 -10.52 -2.15 -12.24
C ILE A 236 -11.80 -1.94 -11.41
N THR A 237 -12.31 -2.97 -10.73
CA THR A 237 -13.45 -2.82 -9.80
C THR A 237 -13.12 -1.84 -8.67
N SER A 238 -11.91 -1.89 -8.12
CA SER A 238 -11.44 -0.96 -7.08
C SER A 238 -11.43 0.49 -7.58
N ALA A 239 -10.92 0.75 -8.78
CA ALA A 239 -10.92 2.10 -9.35
C ALA A 239 -12.33 2.62 -9.63
N LEU A 240 -13.23 1.79 -10.17
CA LEU A 240 -14.65 2.12 -10.35
C LEU A 240 -15.30 2.47 -9.00
N ALA A 241 -15.03 1.68 -7.95
CA ALA A 241 -15.51 1.93 -6.60
C ALA A 241 -15.00 3.28 -6.06
N GLN A 242 -13.73 3.59 -6.25
CA GLN A 242 -13.14 4.85 -5.81
C GLN A 242 -13.76 6.05 -6.53
N GLY A 243 -13.97 5.96 -7.84
CA GLY A 243 -14.62 7.00 -8.64
C GLY A 243 -16.05 7.27 -8.17
N VAL A 244 -16.88 6.22 -8.10
CA VAL A 244 -18.29 6.35 -7.67
C VAL A 244 -18.41 6.83 -6.22
N ARG A 245 -17.56 6.35 -5.30
CA ARG A 245 -17.54 6.83 -3.91
C ARG A 245 -17.11 8.29 -3.81
N ALA A 246 -16.17 8.74 -4.64
CA ALA A 246 -15.76 10.15 -4.65
C ALA A 246 -16.91 11.06 -5.08
N ILE A 247 -17.66 10.68 -6.12
CA ILE A 247 -18.90 11.34 -6.54
C ILE A 247 -19.91 11.37 -5.38
N GLY A 248 -20.19 10.23 -4.75
CA GLY A 248 -21.15 10.15 -3.65
C GLY A 248 -20.77 11.00 -2.44
N LYS A 249 -19.50 10.95 -2.03
CA LYS A 249 -18.97 11.79 -0.94
C LYS A 249 -19.15 13.28 -1.23
N LEU A 250 -18.83 13.72 -2.45
CA LEU A 250 -18.97 15.12 -2.83
C LEU A 250 -20.44 15.53 -3.04
N ALA A 251 -21.31 14.60 -3.47
CA ALA A 251 -22.76 14.81 -3.57
C ALA A 251 -23.43 15.03 -2.22
N SER A 252 -22.94 14.34 -1.17
CA SER A 252 -23.43 14.48 0.20
C SER A 252 -22.79 15.63 0.98
N ALA A 253 -21.81 16.34 0.42
CA ALA A 253 -21.15 17.44 1.09
C ALA A 253 -22.04 18.70 1.17
N PRO A 254 -21.91 19.52 2.24
CA PRO A 254 -22.67 20.77 2.37
C PRO A 254 -22.44 21.70 1.18
N ARG A 255 -23.53 22.23 0.60
CA ARG A 255 -23.45 23.19 -0.50
C ARG A 255 -22.74 24.47 -0.02
N GLY A 256 -21.65 24.85 -0.70
CA GLY A 256 -20.89 26.08 -0.40
C GLY A 256 -19.74 25.91 0.59
N ALA A 257 -19.42 24.69 1.02
CA ALA A 257 -18.24 24.45 1.86
C ALA A 257 -16.94 24.88 1.15
N ARG A 258 -15.98 25.42 1.92
CA ARG A 258 -14.71 25.92 1.39
C ARG A 258 -13.85 24.76 0.90
N PRO A 259 -13.08 24.90 -0.20
CA PRO A 259 -12.29 23.81 -0.78
C PRO A 259 -11.33 23.11 0.21
N GLY A 260 -10.74 23.87 1.15
CA GLY A 260 -9.85 23.32 2.18
C GLY A 260 -10.57 22.49 3.25
N ASP A 261 -11.85 22.80 3.53
CA ASP A 261 -12.66 22.05 4.49
C ASP A 261 -13.18 20.75 3.87
N LEU A 262 -13.60 20.81 2.60
CA LEU A 262 -13.95 19.61 1.83
C LEU A 262 -12.79 18.61 1.74
N ALA A 263 -11.55 19.09 1.58
CA ALA A 263 -10.39 18.20 1.44
C ALA A 263 -10.20 17.30 2.66
N ARG A 264 -10.36 17.89 3.85
CA ARG A 264 -10.24 17.22 5.14
C ARG A 264 -11.45 16.34 5.45
N GLU A 265 -12.66 16.84 5.19
CA GLU A 265 -13.91 16.13 5.48
C GLU A 265 -14.11 14.91 4.57
N LEU A 266 -13.77 15.04 3.29
CA LEU A 266 -13.98 13.97 2.30
C LEU A 266 -12.77 13.04 2.14
N GLY A 267 -11.62 13.42 2.73
CA GLY A 267 -10.35 12.70 2.60
C GLY A 267 -9.82 12.71 1.15
N MET A 268 -10.01 13.82 0.43
CA MET A 268 -9.62 13.98 -0.97
C MET A 268 -8.73 15.22 -1.13
N PRO A 269 -7.63 15.17 -1.92
CA PRO A 269 -6.84 16.37 -2.18
C PRO A 269 -7.63 17.40 -3.01
N PRO A 270 -7.33 18.72 -2.90
CA PRO A 270 -8.10 19.78 -3.57
C PRO A 270 -8.28 19.58 -5.07
N TRP A 271 -7.22 19.19 -5.80
CA TRP A 271 -7.31 18.92 -7.25
C TRP A 271 -8.31 17.79 -7.59
N LYS A 272 -8.43 16.77 -6.73
CA LYS A 272 -9.37 15.67 -6.92
C LYS A 272 -10.80 16.14 -6.66
N ILE A 273 -11.00 17.05 -5.71
CA ILE A 273 -12.31 17.67 -5.48
C ILE A 273 -12.74 18.47 -6.72
N ASP A 274 -11.84 19.26 -7.31
CA ASP A 274 -12.15 20.05 -8.50
C ASP A 274 -12.49 19.15 -9.69
N ARG A 275 -11.73 18.06 -9.87
CA ARG A 275 -12.00 17.04 -10.90
C ARG A 275 -13.36 16.37 -10.70
N VAL A 276 -13.63 15.85 -9.49
CA VAL A 276 -14.90 15.18 -9.16
C VAL A 276 -16.07 16.15 -9.31
N ARG A 277 -15.90 17.43 -8.94
CA ARG A 277 -16.91 18.48 -9.14
C ARG A 277 -17.27 18.68 -10.61
N GLN A 278 -16.31 18.57 -11.52
CA GLN A 278 -16.57 18.60 -12.97
C GLN A 278 -17.33 17.36 -13.43
N GLN A 279 -16.94 16.18 -12.94
CA GLN A 279 -17.57 14.90 -13.29
C GLN A 279 -19.00 14.78 -12.73
N MET A 280 -19.31 15.45 -11.62
CA MET A 280 -20.61 15.42 -10.94
C MET A 280 -21.78 16.07 -11.69
N ARG A 281 -21.54 16.89 -12.72
CA ARG A 281 -22.57 17.73 -13.35
C ARG A 281 -23.77 16.98 -13.97
N GLY A 282 -23.75 15.63 -14.03
CA GLY A 282 -24.88 14.80 -14.49
C GLY A 282 -25.43 13.81 -13.45
N TRP A 283 -24.88 13.80 -12.24
CA TRP A 283 -25.20 12.81 -11.22
C TRP A 283 -26.40 13.20 -10.36
N SER A 284 -27.30 12.25 -10.14
CA SER A 284 -28.36 12.31 -9.13
C SER A 284 -28.05 11.38 -7.95
N ALA A 285 -28.71 11.59 -6.81
CA ALA A 285 -28.57 10.70 -5.64
C ALA A 285 -28.93 9.24 -5.99
N ASP A 286 -30.02 9.04 -6.72
CA ASP A 286 -30.43 7.72 -7.20
C ASP A 286 -29.41 7.12 -8.17
N GLY A 287 -28.82 7.95 -9.05
CA GLY A 287 -27.74 7.53 -9.93
C GLY A 287 -26.53 7.01 -9.16
N VAL A 288 -26.11 7.72 -8.10
CA VAL A 288 -25.02 7.27 -7.21
C VAL A 288 -25.37 5.93 -6.56
N ALA A 289 -26.60 5.77 -6.06
CA ALA A 289 -27.04 4.52 -5.44
C ALA A 289 -27.04 3.34 -6.43
N VAL A 290 -27.49 3.56 -7.66
CA VAL A 290 -27.42 2.55 -8.75
C VAL A 290 -25.97 2.18 -9.06
N ALA A 291 -25.09 3.16 -9.21
CA ALA A 291 -23.69 2.94 -9.52
C ALA A 291 -22.95 2.18 -8.39
N LEU A 292 -23.24 2.50 -7.12
CA LEU A 292 -22.66 1.79 -5.97
C LEU A 292 -23.07 0.31 -5.93
N ARG A 293 -24.34 0.00 -6.25
CA ARG A 293 -24.79 -1.40 -6.37
C ARG A 293 -24.10 -2.12 -7.51
N ALA A 294 -24.01 -1.51 -8.69
CA ALA A 294 -23.34 -2.09 -9.85
C ALA A 294 -21.85 -2.40 -9.56
N VAL A 295 -21.16 -1.51 -8.85
CA VAL A 295 -19.78 -1.75 -8.39
C VAL A 295 -19.71 -2.92 -7.41
N ALA A 296 -20.63 -3.01 -6.44
CA ALA A 296 -20.64 -4.09 -5.47
C ALA A 296 -20.89 -5.46 -6.12
N GLU A 297 -21.82 -5.53 -7.08
CA GLU A 297 -22.07 -6.74 -7.88
C GLU A 297 -20.83 -7.15 -8.69
N ALA A 298 -20.14 -6.19 -9.31
CA ALA A 298 -18.90 -6.49 -10.05
C ALA A 298 -17.75 -6.91 -9.13
N ASP A 299 -17.59 -6.30 -7.95
CA ASP A 299 -16.57 -6.71 -6.97
C ASP A 299 -16.80 -8.15 -6.51
N ALA A 300 -18.05 -8.54 -6.26
CA ALA A 300 -18.40 -9.93 -5.95
C ALA A 300 -18.12 -10.88 -7.13
N GLY A 301 -18.53 -10.50 -8.35
CA GLY A 301 -18.30 -11.30 -9.56
C GLY A 301 -16.82 -11.55 -9.82
N VAL A 302 -15.99 -10.51 -9.69
CA VAL A 302 -14.54 -10.58 -9.92
C VAL A 302 -13.81 -11.38 -8.83
N LYS A 303 -14.34 -11.45 -7.60
CA LYS A 303 -13.74 -12.21 -6.49
C LYS A 303 -14.20 -13.68 -6.40
N GLY A 304 -14.76 -14.22 -7.49
CA GLY A 304 -15.19 -15.62 -7.57
C GLY A 304 -16.67 -15.86 -7.34
N GLY A 305 -17.48 -14.80 -7.26
CA GLY A 305 -18.94 -14.89 -7.21
C GLY A 305 -19.64 -14.96 -8.58
N GLY A 306 -18.89 -14.99 -9.69
CA GLY A 306 -19.42 -15.08 -11.05
C GLY A 306 -18.50 -15.85 -11.99
N ASP A 307 -19.03 -16.26 -13.14
CA ASP A 307 -18.35 -17.13 -14.10
C ASP A 307 -17.31 -16.39 -14.97
N ASP A 308 -17.50 -15.09 -15.20
CA ASP A 308 -16.65 -14.24 -16.05
C ASP A 308 -16.40 -12.86 -15.40
N PRO A 309 -15.17 -12.62 -14.87
CA PRO A 309 -14.75 -11.35 -14.30
C PRO A 309 -14.79 -10.16 -15.26
N GLU A 310 -14.52 -10.38 -16.55
CA GLU A 310 -14.50 -9.32 -17.57
C GLU A 310 -15.92 -8.88 -17.90
N TYR A 311 -16.84 -9.84 -18.05
CA TYR A 311 -18.25 -9.53 -18.27
C TYR A 311 -18.88 -8.80 -17.08
N ALA A 312 -18.51 -9.16 -15.84
CA ALA A 312 -18.93 -8.43 -14.64
C ALA A 312 -18.50 -6.96 -14.68
N LEU A 313 -17.26 -6.69 -15.14
CA LEU A 313 -16.75 -5.35 -15.34
C LEU A 313 -17.47 -4.58 -16.45
N GLU A 314 -17.71 -5.21 -17.61
CA GLU A 314 -18.44 -4.58 -18.73
C GLU A 314 -19.85 -4.11 -18.27
N LYS A 315 -20.57 -4.97 -17.53
CA LYS A 315 -21.89 -4.64 -16.98
C LYS A 315 -21.82 -3.45 -16.02
N ALA A 316 -20.84 -3.42 -15.11
CA ALA A 316 -20.68 -2.32 -14.18
C ALA A 316 -20.36 -1.01 -14.90
N VAL A 317 -19.43 -1.01 -15.86
CA VAL A 317 -19.08 0.17 -16.65
C VAL A 317 -20.31 0.77 -17.34
N VAL A 318 -21.12 -0.07 -17.99
CA VAL A 318 -22.35 0.39 -18.67
C VAL A 318 -23.37 0.95 -17.66
N ALA A 319 -23.56 0.27 -16.52
CA ALA A 319 -24.49 0.71 -15.48
C ALA A 319 -24.09 2.06 -14.88
N ILE A 320 -22.80 2.23 -14.54
CA ILE A 320 -22.24 3.48 -14.00
C ILE A 320 -22.40 4.61 -15.03
N ALA A 321 -22.02 4.37 -16.29
CA ALA A 321 -22.09 5.40 -17.32
C ALA A 321 -23.53 5.85 -17.63
N ARG A 322 -24.51 4.93 -17.55
CA ARG A 322 -25.94 5.28 -17.65
C ARG A 322 -26.40 6.09 -16.45
N ALA A 323 -26.02 5.69 -15.24
CA ALA A 323 -26.37 6.41 -14.01
C ALA A 323 -25.80 7.84 -14.00
N ALA A 324 -24.58 8.04 -14.51
CA ALA A 324 -23.93 9.35 -14.65
C ALA A 324 -24.67 10.31 -15.60
N ARG A 325 -25.51 9.79 -16.50
CA ARG A 325 -26.33 10.59 -17.43
C ARG A 325 -27.79 10.76 -16.98
N ALA A 326 -28.24 10.00 -15.99
CA ALA A 326 -29.65 9.97 -15.59
C ALA A 326 -30.16 11.32 -15.04
N GLY A 327 -29.29 12.14 -14.46
CA GLY A 327 -29.63 13.48 -13.96
C GLY A 327 -29.60 14.60 -15.01
N ARG A 328 -29.28 14.30 -16.28
CA ARG A 328 -29.28 15.29 -17.39
C ARG A 328 -30.57 15.31 -18.20
N ARG A 329 -31.56 14.49 -17.84
CA ARG A 329 -32.88 14.44 -18.48
C ARG A 329 -33.86 15.39 -17.81
#